data_AF-A0A367LWX0-F1
#
_entry.id   AF-A0A367LWX0-F1
#
_cell.length_a   1.000
_cell.length_b   1.000
_cell.length_c   1.000
_cell.angle_alpha   90.00
_cell.angle_beta   90.00
_cell.angle_gamma   90.00
#
_symmetry.space_group_name_H-M   'P 1'
#
loop_
_entity.id
_entity.type
_entity.pdbx_description
1 polymer ?
#
loop_
_entity_poly.entity_id
_entity_poly.type
_entity_poly.pdbx_seq_one_letter_code
_entity_poly.pdbx_strand_id
1 'polypeptide(L)'
;LDLQALLRGKLQDDDWPKLQAAVAVFNKMMDRLAVADSANLTPTSLRAKARRGARKYGPPAAIMLDYLQLMRCPGYEGNRTLEVGEISRALKGLAKEFNCPVIALSQLSRDCEKRPNKRPVNADLRESGAIE
;
A
#
# COMPACT_ATOMS: atom_id res chain seq x y z
N LEU A 1 8.72 -22.48 2.77
CA LEU A 1 9.92 -21.79 2.23
C LEU A 1 10.36 -20.78 3.26
N ASP A 2 11.59 -20.90 3.74
CA ASP A 2 12.19 -19.90 4.61
C ASP A 2 12.59 -18.66 3.80
N LEU A 3 12.26 -17.46 4.30
CA LEU A 3 12.51 -16.20 3.58
C LEU A 3 14.02 -15.91 3.46
N GLN A 4 14.82 -16.18 4.50
CA GLN A 4 16.25 -15.91 4.44
C GLN A 4 16.95 -16.86 3.46
N ALA A 5 16.54 -18.13 3.42
CA ALA A 5 17.01 -19.12 2.47
C ALA A 5 16.70 -18.69 1.03
N LEU A 6 15.48 -18.22 0.77
CA LEU A 6 15.08 -17.70 -0.54
C LEU A 6 15.91 -16.49 -0.96
N LEU A 7 16.05 -15.49 -0.09
CA LEU A 7 16.82 -14.26 -0.38
C LEU A 7 18.31 -14.52 -0.61
N ARG A 8 18.87 -15.54 0.04
CA ARG A 8 20.28 -15.94 -0.10
C ARG A 8 20.51 -17.00 -1.17
N GLY A 9 19.45 -17.47 -1.85
CA GLY A 9 19.54 -18.57 -2.83
C GLY A 9 19.94 -19.93 -2.23
N LYS A 10 19.81 -20.11 -0.90
CA LYS A 10 20.18 -21.34 -0.19
C LYS A 10 18.99 -22.29 -0.04
N LEU A 11 18.37 -22.64 -1.16
CA LEU A 11 17.21 -23.53 -1.18
C LEU A 11 17.64 -24.99 -1.05
N GLN A 12 16.88 -25.77 -0.27
CA GLN A 12 17.04 -27.22 -0.21
C GLN A 12 16.22 -27.89 -1.31
N ASP A 13 16.50 -29.16 -1.58
CA ASP A 13 15.79 -29.94 -2.61
C ASP A 13 14.26 -29.91 -2.41
N ASP A 14 13.80 -29.97 -1.16
CA ASP A 14 12.37 -29.93 -0.79
C ASP A 14 11.71 -28.54 -0.94
N ASP A 15 12.50 -27.46 -1.11
CA ASP A 15 11.98 -26.11 -1.33
C ASP A 15 11.63 -25.85 -2.80
N TRP A 16 12.32 -26.52 -3.72
CA TRP A 16 12.12 -26.32 -5.16
C TRP A 16 10.70 -26.64 -5.64
N PRO A 17 10.06 -27.77 -5.25
CA PRO A 17 8.68 -28.04 -5.61
C PRO A 17 7.71 -26.95 -5.10
N LYS A 18 7.95 -26.43 -3.89
CA LYS A 18 7.13 -25.36 -3.30
C LYS A 18 7.28 -24.05 -4.06
N LEU A 19 8.51 -23.72 -4.46
CA LEU A 19 8.80 -22.51 -5.24
C LEU A 19 8.17 -22.59 -6.64
N GLN A 20 8.34 -23.71 -7.33
CA GLN A 20 7.76 -23.93 -8.66
C GLN A 20 6.23 -23.84 -8.62
N ALA A 21 5.59 -24.43 -7.61
CA ALA A 21 4.14 -24.31 -7.41
C ALA A 21 3.71 -22.84 -7.21
N ALA A 22 4.44 -22.08 -6.38
CA ALA A 22 4.15 -20.66 -6.15
C ALA A 22 4.31 -19.81 -7.43
N VAL A 23 5.40 -20.02 -8.18
CA VAL A 23 5.65 -19.34 -9.46
C VAL A 23 4.57 -19.67 -10.49
N ALA A 24 4.15 -20.93 -10.57
CA ALA A 24 3.08 -21.34 -11.48
C ALA A 24 1.74 -20.63 -11.15
N VAL A 25 1.42 -20.43 -9.86
CA VAL A 25 0.26 -19.64 -9.44
C VAL A 25 0.44 -18.17 -9.81
N PHE A 26 1.61 -17.58 -9.52
CA PHE A 26 1.89 -16.18 -9.83
C PHE A 26 1.82 -15.88 -11.32
N ASN A 27 2.37 -16.75 -12.17
CA ASN A 27 2.35 -16.59 -13.62
C ASN A 27 0.93 -16.55 -14.17
N LYS A 28 -0.01 -17.32 -13.60
CA LYS A 28 -1.43 -17.26 -13.96
C LYS A 28 -2.11 -15.95 -13.58
N MET A 29 -1.54 -15.21 -12.63
CA MET A 29 -2.07 -13.94 -12.13
C MET A 29 -1.29 -12.71 -12.62
N MET A 30 -0.20 -12.89 -13.38
CA MET A 30 0.72 -11.82 -13.75
C MET A 30 0.02 -10.69 -14.53
N ASP A 31 -0.94 -11.04 -15.38
CA ASP A 31 -1.74 -10.08 -16.15
C ASP A 31 -2.81 -9.35 -15.32
N ARG A 32 -2.96 -9.73 -14.04
CA ARG A 32 -3.95 -9.17 -13.10
C ARG A 32 -3.31 -8.44 -11.93
N LEU A 33 -1.98 -8.44 -11.84
CA LEU A 33 -1.22 -7.78 -10.80
C LEU A 33 -0.35 -6.68 -11.41
N ALA A 34 -0.67 -5.43 -11.08
CA ALA A 34 0.15 -4.29 -11.45
C ALA A 34 0.89 -3.76 -10.21
N VAL A 35 2.23 -3.76 -10.27
CA VAL A 35 3.08 -3.17 -9.23
C VAL A 35 3.72 -1.90 -9.78
N ALA A 36 3.67 -0.83 -9.00
CA ALA A 36 4.29 0.45 -9.35
C ALA A 36 5.09 0.97 -8.17
N ASP A 37 6.41 0.82 -8.25
CA ASP A 37 7.35 1.39 -7.29
C ASP A 37 7.73 2.79 -7.75
N SER A 38 7.07 3.81 -7.20
CA SER A 38 7.31 5.21 -7.57
C SER A 38 7.46 6.03 -6.31
N ALA A 39 8.62 6.68 -6.17
CA ALA A 39 8.87 7.62 -5.10
C ALA A 39 7.95 8.86 -5.21
N ASN A 40 7.68 9.50 -4.07
CA ASN A 40 6.92 10.76 -3.99
C ASN A 40 5.57 10.71 -4.69
N LEU A 41 4.83 9.61 -4.51
CA LEU A 41 3.52 9.42 -5.12
C LEU A 41 2.53 10.50 -4.64
N THR A 42 1.89 11.17 -5.59
CA THR A 42 0.84 12.15 -5.31
C THR A 42 -0.54 11.54 -5.59
N PRO A 43 -1.63 12.02 -4.97
CA PRO A 43 -2.96 11.48 -5.25
C PRO A 43 -3.34 11.57 -6.74
N THR A 44 -2.93 12.64 -7.42
CA THR A 44 -3.15 12.83 -8.85
C THR A 44 -2.39 11.80 -9.69
N SER A 45 -1.11 11.54 -9.37
CA SER A 45 -0.30 10.58 -10.13
C SER A 45 -0.74 9.14 -9.86
N LEU A 46 -1.18 8.83 -8.64
CA LEU A 46 -1.85 7.57 -8.29
C LEU A 46 -3.11 7.36 -9.14
N ARG A 47 -4.02 8.34 -9.18
CA ARG A 47 -5.24 8.24 -10.00
C ARG A 47 -4.91 8.00 -11.48
N ALA A 48 -3.91 8.71 -12.01
CA ALA A 48 -3.47 8.51 -13.39
C ALA A 48 -2.91 7.09 -13.63
N LYS A 49 -2.11 6.56 -12.70
CA LYS A 49 -1.59 5.18 -12.75
C LYS A 49 -2.73 4.15 -12.67
N ALA A 50 -3.68 4.33 -11.75
CA ALA A 50 -4.84 3.46 -11.61
C ALA A 50 -5.69 3.43 -12.89
N ARG A 51 -5.95 4.60 -13.51
CA ARG A 51 -6.65 4.68 -14.80
C ARG A 51 -5.91 3.97 -15.92
N ARG A 52 -4.59 4.14 -16.01
CA ARG A 52 -3.77 3.43 -17.01
C ARG A 52 -3.81 1.92 -16.80
N GLY A 53 -3.68 1.47 -15.55
CA GLY A 53 -3.81 0.06 -15.18
C GLY A 53 -5.18 -0.49 -15.56
N ALA A 54 -6.24 0.25 -15.23
CA ALA A 54 -7.62 -0.15 -15.54
C ALA A 54 -7.90 -0.28 -17.04
N ARG A 55 -7.30 0.58 -17.86
CA ARG A 55 -7.38 0.48 -19.33
C ARG A 55 -6.66 -0.75 -19.88
N LYS A 56 -5.53 -1.13 -19.26
CA LYS A 56 -4.71 -2.26 -19.73
C LYS A 56 -5.24 -3.60 -19.25
N TYR A 57 -5.72 -3.68 -18.01
CA TYR A 57 -6.03 -4.95 -17.32
C TYR A 57 -7.50 -5.07 -16.90
N GLY A 58 -8.33 -4.06 -17.17
CA GLY A 58 -9.70 -3.99 -16.67
C GLY A 58 -9.78 -3.33 -15.29
N PRO A 59 -11.00 -3.03 -14.80
CA PRO A 59 -11.19 -2.34 -13.52
C PRO A 59 -10.53 -3.11 -12.37
N PRO A 60 -9.80 -2.42 -11.48
CA PRO A 60 -9.09 -3.08 -10.39
C PRO A 60 -10.08 -3.68 -9.39
N ALA A 61 -9.83 -4.92 -8.96
CA ALA A 61 -10.58 -5.53 -7.87
C ALA A 61 -10.22 -4.92 -6.50
N ALA A 62 -8.98 -4.43 -6.35
CA ALA A 62 -8.50 -3.71 -5.19
C ALA A 62 -7.32 -2.82 -5.58
N ILE A 63 -7.09 -1.76 -4.81
CA ILE A 63 -5.90 -0.91 -4.89
C ILE A 63 -5.21 -0.94 -3.54
N MET A 64 -3.92 -1.28 -3.52
CA MET A 64 -3.11 -1.35 -2.31
C MET A 64 -2.02 -0.28 -2.35
N LEU A 65 -1.79 0.40 -1.22
CA LEU A 65 -0.75 1.40 -1.06
C LEU A 65 0.13 1.08 0.15
N ASP A 66 1.44 1.01 -0.09
CA ASP A 66 2.48 0.82 0.91
C ASP A 66 3.48 1.97 0.79
N TYR A 67 3.47 3.00 1.66
CA TYR A 67 2.50 3.33 2.71
C TYR A 67 2.20 4.84 2.65
N LEU A 68 1.11 5.27 3.29
CA LEU A 68 0.49 6.60 3.13
C LEU A 68 1.44 7.76 3.46
N GLN A 69 2.34 7.55 4.43
CA GLN A 69 3.34 8.54 4.85
C GLN A 69 4.35 8.93 3.76
N LEU A 70 4.57 8.06 2.75
CA LEU A 70 5.46 8.36 1.62
C LEU A 70 4.77 9.17 0.51
N MET A 71 3.44 9.32 0.58
CA MET A 71 2.71 10.16 -0.36
C MET A 71 2.87 11.63 0.00
N ARG A 72 2.93 12.45 -1.04
CA ARG A 72 3.00 13.91 -0.94
C ARG A 72 1.80 14.59 -1.58
N CYS A 73 1.28 15.62 -0.94
CA CYS A 73 0.26 16.49 -1.50
C CYS A 73 0.84 17.92 -1.61
N PRO A 74 1.11 18.40 -2.84
CA PRO A 74 1.54 19.79 -3.05
C PRO A 74 0.59 20.78 -2.37
N GLY A 75 1.13 21.84 -1.77
CA GLY A 75 0.36 22.88 -1.10
C GLY A 75 0.08 22.64 0.40
N TYR A 76 0.49 21.51 0.97
CA TYR A 76 0.35 21.18 2.40
C TYR A 76 1.70 21.01 3.12
N GLU A 77 2.76 21.60 2.54
CA GLU A 77 4.12 21.53 3.07
C GLU A 77 4.17 22.06 4.51
N GLY A 78 4.80 21.29 5.40
CA GLY A 78 4.91 21.65 6.82
C GLY A 78 3.68 21.33 7.68
N ASN A 79 2.54 20.91 7.11
CA ASN A 79 1.37 20.47 7.87
C ASN A 79 0.92 19.06 7.49
N ARG A 80 1.59 18.06 8.10
CA ARG A 80 1.36 16.65 7.78
C ARG A 80 -0.08 16.20 8.05
N THR A 81 -0.73 16.72 9.09
CA THR A 81 -2.11 16.36 9.42
C THR A 81 -3.08 16.74 8.32
N LEU A 82 -2.96 17.96 7.79
CA LEU A 82 -3.79 18.40 6.66
C LEU A 82 -3.45 17.64 5.38
N GLU A 83 -2.15 17.43 5.12
CA GLU A 83 -1.67 16.67 3.96
C GLU A 83 -2.28 15.26 3.92
N VAL A 84 -2.26 14.56 5.07
CA VAL A 84 -2.81 13.22 5.23
C VAL A 84 -4.33 13.21 5.09
N GLY A 85 -5.03 14.25 5.59
CA GLY A 85 -6.47 14.42 5.38
C GLY A 85 -6.84 14.53 3.90
N GLU A 86 -6.09 15.32 3.13
CA GLU A 86 -6.30 15.45 1.69
C GLU A 86 -6.00 14.16 0.93
N ILE A 87 -4.90 13.49 1.25
CA ILE A 87 -4.57 12.17 0.68
C ILE A 87 -5.74 11.22 0.92
N SER A 88 -6.28 11.17 2.14
CA SER A 88 -7.38 10.26 2.50
C SER A 88 -8.68 10.57 1.77
N ARG A 89 -9.04 11.85 1.62
CA ARG A 89 -10.18 12.27 0.78
C ARG A 89 -9.99 11.84 -0.67
N ALA A 90 -8.78 12.03 -1.20
CA ALA A 90 -8.46 11.65 -2.57
C ALA A 90 -8.52 10.12 -2.78
N LEU A 91 -8.04 9.32 -1.82
CA LEU A 91 -8.15 7.86 -1.82
C LEU A 91 -9.61 7.41 -1.75
N LYS A 92 -10.45 8.06 -0.93
CA LYS A 92 -11.89 7.78 -0.91
C LYS A 92 -12.56 8.09 -2.25
N GLY A 93 -12.17 9.19 -2.89
CA GLY A 93 -12.60 9.53 -4.24
C GLY A 93 -12.20 8.47 -5.26
N LEU A 94 -10.96 7.97 -5.17
CA LEU A 94 -10.45 6.89 -6.02
C LEU A 94 -11.25 5.59 -5.83
N ALA A 95 -11.56 5.22 -4.59
CA ALA A 95 -12.38 4.04 -4.28
C ALA A 95 -13.77 4.13 -4.91
N LYS A 96 -14.42 5.31 -4.84
CA LYS A 96 -15.73 5.55 -5.46
C LYS A 96 -15.64 5.54 -6.99
N GLU A 97 -14.59 6.13 -7.56
CA GLU A 97 -14.37 6.20 -9.00
C GLU A 97 -14.23 4.80 -9.63
N PHE A 98 -13.48 3.92 -9.00
CA PHE A 98 -13.26 2.55 -9.51
C PHE A 98 -14.22 1.50 -8.93
N ASN A 99 -15.08 1.90 -7.99
CA ASN A 99 -15.96 1.01 -7.25
C ASN A 99 -15.22 -0.21 -6.66
N CYS A 100 -14.06 0.04 -6.04
CA CYS A 100 -13.22 -1.01 -5.47
C CYS A 100 -12.67 -0.59 -4.10
N PRO A 101 -12.34 -1.57 -3.22
CA PRO A 101 -11.63 -1.28 -1.99
C PRO A 101 -10.25 -0.67 -2.27
N VAL A 102 -9.92 0.35 -1.48
CA VAL A 102 -8.59 0.97 -1.43
C VAL A 102 -8.02 0.70 -0.04
N ILE A 103 -6.91 -0.02 0.02
CA ILE A 103 -6.22 -0.41 1.25
C ILE A 103 -4.92 0.37 1.33
N ALA A 104 -4.79 1.22 2.33
CA ALA A 104 -3.59 2.00 2.56
C ALA A 104 -2.95 1.61 3.89
N LEU A 105 -1.64 1.35 3.86
CA LEU A 105 -0.86 1.13 5.07
C LEU A 105 -0.51 2.47 5.71
N SER A 106 -0.60 2.55 7.03
CA SER A 106 -0.21 3.73 7.80
C SER A 106 0.66 3.30 8.96
N GLN A 107 1.74 4.04 9.19
CA GLN A 107 2.58 3.87 10.37
C GLN A 107 2.04 4.67 11.56
N LEU A 108 2.10 4.08 12.75
CA LEU A 108 1.69 4.72 14.00
C LEU A 108 2.80 5.59 14.60
N SER A 109 2.43 6.55 15.44
CA SER A 109 3.38 7.25 16.30
C SER A 109 4.08 6.28 17.25
N ARG A 110 5.38 6.51 17.51
CA ARG A 110 6.15 5.77 18.52
C ARG A 110 5.67 6.02 19.96
N ASP A 111 4.79 6.99 20.16
CA ASP A 111 4.18 7.22 21.47
C ASP A 111 3.38 6.01 21.97
N CYS A 112 2.93 5.13 21.06
CA CYS A 112 2.30 3.86 21.43
C CYS A 112 3.24 2.96 22.26
N GLU A 113 4.56 3.06 22.05
CA GLU A 113 5.56 2.24 22.74
C GLU A 113 5.80 2.68 24.19
N LYS A 114 5.51 3.95 24.49
CA LYS A 114 5.68 4.55 25.83
C LYS A 114 4.53 4.19 26.78
N ARG A 115 3.40 3.73 26.24
CA ARG A 115 2.23 3.36 27.05
C ARG A 115 2.43 1.98 27.70
N PRO A 116 1.95 1.78 28.95
CA PRO A 116 1.96 0.45 29.58
C PRO A 116 1.20 -0.59 28.75
N ASN A 117 0.07 -0.17 28.16
CA ASN A 117 -0.65 -0.95 27.15
C ASN A 117 -0.28 -0.46 25.75
N LYS A 118 0.46 -1.31 25.01
CA LYS A 118 0.94 -1.04 23.65
C LYS A 118 -0.06 -1.37 22.55
N ARG A 119 -1.32 -1.69 22.91
CA ARG A 119 -2.38 -1.88 21.91
C ARG A 119 -2.59 -0.57 21.13
N PRO A 120 -2.57 -0.61 19.80
CA PRO A 120 -2.90 0.54 18.97
C PRO A 120 -4.29 1.09 19.26
N VAL A 121 -4.41 2.41 19.27
CA VAL A 121 -5.66 3.17 19.40
C VAL A 121 -5.72 4.23 18.29
N ASN A 122 -6.91 4.75 17.99
CA ASN A 122 -7.09 5.76 16.93
C ASN A 122 -6.19 7.00 17.13
N ALA A 123 -5.95 7.40 18.37
CA ALA A 123 -5.06 8.50 18.70
C ALA A 123 -3.59 8.28 18.30
N ASP A 124 -3.15 7.04 18.06
CA ASP A 124 -1.79 6.74 17.57
C ASP A 124 -1.60 7.13 16.10
N LEU A 125 -2.70 7.32 15.35
CA LEU A 125 -2.72 7.91 14.01
C LEU A 125 -2.65 9.45 14.10
N ARG A 126 -1.89 10.00 15.05
CA ARG A 126 -1.92 11.43 15.41
C ARG A 126 -1.59 12.38 14.26
N GLU A 127 -0.72 11.94 13.34
CA GLU A 127 -0.43 12.66 12.08
C GLU A 127 -1.56 12.53 11.03
N SER A 128 -2.62 11.81 11.38
CA SER A 128 -3.72 11.37 10.55
C SER A 128 -5.07 11.66 11.21
N GLY A 129 -5.17 12.65 12.10
CA GLY A 129 -6.43 13.02 12.77
C GLY A 129 -7.60 13.38 11.84
N ALA A 130 -7.39 13.41 10.52
CA ALA A 130 -8.41 13.54 9.48
C ALA A 130 -8.77 12.21 8.78
N ILE A 131 -8.24 11.07 9.24
CA ILE A 131 -8.52 9.70 8.75
C ILE A 131 -9.61 9.01 9.59
N GLU A 132 -9.83 9.47 10.84
CA GLU A 132 -10.96 9.03 11.68
C GLU A 132 -12.30 9.50 11.09
#